data_AF-A0A2T3MYM1-F1
#
_entry.id   AF-A0A2T3MYM1-F1
#
_cell.length_a   1.000
_cell.length_b   1.000
_cell.length_c   1.000
_cell.angle_alpha   90.00
_cell.angle_beta   90.00
_cell.angle_gamma   90.00
#
_symmetry.space_group_name_H-M   'P 1'
#
loop_
_entity.id
_entity.type
_entity.pdbx_description
1 polymer ?
#
loop_
_entity_poly.entity_id
_entity_poly.type
_entity_poly.pdbx_seq_one_letter_code
_entity_poly.pdbx_strand_id
1 'polypeptide(L)' 'MCIKLITIKEAREKFGLSKTTFYDRINNGLLPPPISIGGRSVRWIEEEISEVISALVSGKPEKEVKLLVSHLIKCRG' A
#
# COMPACT_ATOMS: atom_id res chain seq x y z
N MET A 1 18.24 -8.35 3.97
CA MET A 1 16.78 -8.31 3.80
C MET A 1 16.51 -7.65 2.45
N CYS A 2 15.86 -8.35 1.52
CA CYS A 2 15.68 -7.84 0.16
C CYS A 2 14.30 -7.19 0.05
N ILE A 3 14.27 -5.86 -0.12
CA ILE A 3 13.02 -5.13 -0.33
C ILE A 3 12.53 -5.43 -1.74
N LYS A 4 11.33 -6.00 -1.84
CA LYS A 4 10.70 -6.29 -3.13
C LYS A 4 9.74 -5.19 -3.52
N LEU A 5 9.96 -4.62 -4.70
CA LEU A 5 9.16 -3.55 -5.28
C LEU A 5 8.23 -4.10 -6.35
N ILE A 6 6.94 -3.74 -6.27
CA ILE A 6 5.91 -4.19 -7.20
C ILE A 6 5.29 -3.03 -7.98
N THR A 7 4.77 -3.35 -9.16
CA THR A 7 4.09 -2.40 -10.04
C THR A 7 2.66 -2.10 -9.56
N ILE A 8 2.05 -1.05 -10.11
CA ILE A 8 0.63 -0.73 -9.87
C ILE A 8 -0.30 -1.90 -10.25
N LYS A 9 0.06 -2.67 -11.28
CA LYS A 9 -0.74 -3.81 -11.74
C LYS A 9 -0.76 -4.90 -10.66
N GLU A 10 0.43 -5.31 -10.21
CA GLU A 10 0.58 -6.31 -9.16
C GLU A 10 -0.03 -5.87 -7.83
N ALA A 11 0.17 -4.62 -7.43
CA ALA A 11 -0.43 -4.08 -6.21
C ALA A 11 -1.97 -4.17 -6.26
N ARG A 12 -2.57 -3.79 -7.39
CA ARG A 12 -4.03 -3.88 -7.58
C ARG A 12 -4.54 -5.32 -7.62
N GLU A 13 -3.80 -6.22 -8.26
CA GLU A 13 -4.13 -7.65 -8.29
C GLU A 13 -4.12 -8.24 -6.87
N LYS A 14 -3.16 -7.87 -6.03
CA LYS A 14 -3.12 -8.32 -4.63
C LYS A 14 -4.32 -7.84 -3.79
N PHE A 15 -4.79 -6.61 -4.00
CA PHE A 15 -5.98 -6.11 -3.30
C PHE A 15 -7.30 -6.55 -3.94
N GLY A 16 -7.28 -7.05 -5.18
CA GLY A 16 -8.50 -7.33 -5.95
C GLY A 16 -9.33 -6.09 -6.29
N LEU A 17 -8.69 -4.91 -6.37
CA LEU A 17 -9.39 -3.62 -6.52
C LEU A 17 -9.33 -3.05 -7.93
N SER A 18 -10.42 -2.37 -8.31
CA SER A 18 -10.44 -1.52 -9.50
C SER A 18 -9.42 -0.39 -9.41
N LYS A 19 -9.04 0.21 -10.54
CA LYS A 19 -8.06 1.31 -10.58
C LYS A 19 -8.54 2.48 -9.73
N THR A 20 -9.80 2.86 -9.91
CA THR A 20 -10.42 3.99 -9.22
C THR A 20 -10.46 3.76 -7.72
N THR A 21 -10.94 2.59 -7.29
CA THR A 21 -11.01 2.24 -5.85
C THR A 21 -9.63 2.18 -5.21
N PHE A 22 -8.61 1.72 -5.95
CA PHE A 22 -7.25 1.69 -5.45
C PHE A 22 -6.70 3.09 -5.16
N TYR A 23 -6.84 4.03 -6.11
CA TYR A 23 -6.40 5.41 -5.89
C TYR A 23 -7.25 6.15 -4.85
N ASP A 24 -8.55 5.90 -4.81
CA ASP A 24 -9.44 6.42 -3.78
C ASP A 24 -9.00 5.98 -2.37
N ARG A 25 -8.68 4.69 -2.20
CA ARG A 25 -8.18 4.17 -0.92
C ARG A 25 -6.80 4.73 -0.55
N ILE A 26 -5.93 5.00 -1.52
CA ILE A 26 -4.66 5.71 -1.25
C ILE A 26 -4.95 7.12 -0.73
N ASN A 27 -5.83 7.87 -1.40
CA ASN A 27 -6.20 9.22 -0.97
C ASN A 27 -6.87 9.24 0.40
N ASN A 28 -7.63 8.19 0.72
CA ASN A 28 -8.27 8.01 2.03
C ASN A 28 -7.30 7.54 3.13
N GLY A 29 -6.03 7.27 2.79
CA GLY A 29 -4.99 6.80 3.72
C GLY A 29 -5.14 5.33 4.13
N LEU A 30 -5.98 4.57 3.41
CA LEU A 30 -6.21 3.14 3.65
C LEU A 30 -5.19 2.25 2.94
N LEU A 31 -4.40 2.82 2.03
CA LEU A 31 -3.35 2.14 1.28
C LEU A 31 -2.05 2.95 1.29
N PRO A 32 -0.89 2.30 1.26
CA PRO A 32 0.38 2.99 1.19
C PRO A 32 0.53 3.71 -0.16
N PRO A 33 1.02 4.95 -0.16
CA PRO A 33 1.30 5.68 -1.39
C PRO A 33 2.51 5.08 -2.11
N PRO A 34 2.59 5.24 -3.44
CA PRO A 34 3.74 4.80 -4.21
C PRO A 34 5.03 5.50 -3.80
N ILE A 35 6.14 4.82 -4.04
CA ILE A 35 7.50 5.33 -3.94
C ILE A 35 8.01 5.63 -5.35
N SER A 36 8.60 6.80 -5.53
CA SER A 36 9.29 7.17 -6.76
C SER A 36 10.67 6.52 -6.76
N ILE A 37 10.93 5.67 -7.76
CA ILE A 37 12.24 5.02 -7.95
C ILE A 37 13.13 5.77 -8.96
N GLY A 38 12.72 6.97 -9.34
CA GLY A 38 13.39 7.80 -10.34
C GLY A 38 12.60 7.97 -11.63
N GLY A 39 12.79 9.13 -12.27
CA GLY A 39 12.10 9.50 -13.50
C GLY A 39 10.57 9.56 -13.31
N ARG A 40 9.84 8.89 -14.21
CA ARG A 40 8.36 8.77 -14.16
C ARG A 40 7.90 7.44 -13.55
N SER A 41 8.81 6.67 -12.95
CA SER A 41 8.53 5.31 -12.48
C SER A 41 8.17 5.29 -10.99
N VAL A 42 6.99 4.75 -10.69
CA VAL A 42 6.51 4.53 -9.33
C VAL A 42 6.36 3.04 -9.02
N ARG A 43 6.62 2.67 -7.76
CA ARG A 43 6.53 1.30 -7.23
C ARG A 43 5.94 1.29 -5.82
N TRP A 44 5.49 0.12 -5.38
CA TRP A 44 5.05 -0.13 -4.01
C TRP A 44 5.95 -1.17 -3.37
N ILE A 45 6.13 -1.12 -2.06
CA ILE A 45 6.83 -2.18 -1.32
C ILE A 45 5.86 -3.34 -1.12
N GLU A 46 6.26 -4.55 -1.50
CA GLU A 46 5.42 -5.74 -1.42
C GLU A 46 5.00 -6.06 0.03
N GLU A 47 5.90 -5.85 0.98
CA GLU A 47 5.67 -6.10 2.40
C GLU A 47 4.58 -5.18 2.96
N GLU A 48 4.66 -3.87 2.70
CA GLU A 48 3.64 -2.90 3.14
C GLU A 48 2.24 -3.26 2.61
N ILE A 49 2.17 -3.68 1.35
CA ILE A 49 0.92 -4.09 0.70
C ILE A 49 0.35 -5.31 1.40
N SER A 50 1.21 -6.29 1.71
CA SER A 50 0.80 -7.55 2.36
C SER A 50 0.36 -7.31 3.81
N GLU A 51 1.03 -6.42 4.55
CA GLU A 51 0.63 -6.02 5.90
C GLU A 51 -0.73 -5.33 5.93
N VAL A 52 -1.00 -4.42 4.99
CA VAL A 52 -2.30 -3.74 4.91
C VAL A 52 -3.41 -4.72 4.51
N ILE A 53 -3.14 -5.65 3.59
CA ILE A 53 -4.10 -6.73 3.27
C ILE A 53 -4.40 -7.56 4.52
N SER A 54 -3.37 -7.95 5.28
CA SER A 54 -3.54 -8.71 6.52
C SER A 54 -4.40 -7.96 7.55
N ALA A 55 -4.19 -6.65 7.71
CA ALA A 55 -4.99 -5.79 8.57
C ALA A 55 -6.47 -5.72 8.13
N LEU A 56 -6.72 -5.60 6.82
CA LEU A 56 -8.07 -5.60 6.26
C LEU A 56 -8.78 -6.94 6.43
N VAL A 57 -8.08 -8.06 6.17
CA VAL A 57 -8.61 -9.42 6.35
C VAL A 57 -8.92 -9.70 7.83
N SER A 58 -8.12 -9.14 8.74
CA SER A 58 -8.36 -9.22 10.19
C SER A 58 -9.56 -8.40 10.67
N GLY A 59 -10.24 -7.67 9.77
CA GLY A 59 -11.40 -6.85 10.11
C GLY A 59 -11.07 -5.63 10.97
N LYS A 60 -9.82 -5.15 10.93
CA LYS A 60 -9.42 -3.97 11.70
C LYS A 60 -10.22 -2.74 11.24
N PRO A 61 -10.60 -1.86 12.18
CA PRO A 61 -11.30 -0.63 11.83
C PRO A 61 -10.41 0.26 10.95
N GLU A 62 -11.02 1.04 10.06
CA GLU A 62 -10.29 1.93 9.14
C GLU A 62 -9.30 2.86 9.86
N LYS A 63 -9.62 3.30 11.07
CA LYS A 63 -8.72 4.13 11.89
C LYS A 63 -7.39 3.43 12.16
N GLU A 64 -7.41 2.15 12.52
CA GLU A 64 -6.19 1.37 12.76
C GLU A 64 -5.41 1.13 11.46
N VAL A 65 -6.12 0.87 10.36
CA VAL A 65 -5.46 0.71 9.04
C VAL A 65 -4.72 1.99 8.64
N LYS A 66 -5.34 3.16 8.85
CA LYS A 66 -4.68 4.46 8.58
C LYS A 66 -3.46 4.68 9.48
N LEU A 67 -3.53 4.30 10.75
CA LEU A 67 -2.40 4.38 11.67
C LEU A 67 -1.27 3.44 11.23
N LEU A 68 -1.60 2.21 10.84
CA LEU A 68 -0.64 1.25 10.30
C LEU A 68 0.04 1.82 9.05
N VAL A 69 -0.73 2.32 8.08
CA VAL A 69 -0.19 2.93 6.85
C VAL A 69 0.75 4.09 7.17
N SER A 70 0.37 4.98 8.11
CA SER A 70 1.23 6.08 8.53
C SER A 70 2.54 5.59 9.15
N HIS A 71 2.48 4.52 9.96
CA HIS A 71 3.64 3.90 10.57
C HIS A 71 4.57 3.26 9.52
N LEU A 72 4.00 2.50 8.58
CA LEU A 72 4.73 1.91 7.45
C LEU A 72 5.49 2.97 6.65
N ILE A 73 4.81 4.08 6.31
CA ILE A 73 5.41 5.18 5.57
C ILE A 73 6.58 5.83 6.35
N LYS A 74 6.45 5.96 7.68
CA LYS A 74 7.53 6.52 8.52
C LYS A 74 8.75 5.61 8.58
N CYS A 75 8.56 4.28 8.63
CA CYS A 75 9.65 3.32 8.66
C CYS A 75 10.42 3.17 7.33
N ARG A 76 10.00 3.85 6.26
CA ARG A 76 10.69 3.82 4.95
C ARG A 76 12.08 4.50 4.98
N GLY A 77 12.39 5.28 6.02
CA GLY A 77 13.59 6.12 6.14
C GLY A 77 14.41 5.79 7.38
#